data_AF-A0A397RZ55-F1
#
_entry.id   AF-A0A397RZ55-F1
#
_cell.length_a   1.000
_cell.length_b   1.000
_cell.length_c   1.000
_cell.angle_alpha   90.00
_cell.angle_beta   90.00
_cell.angle_gamma   90.00
#
_symmetry.space_group_name_H-M   'P 1'
#
loop_
_entity.id
_entity.type
_entity.pdbx_description
1 polymer ?
#
loop_
_entity_poly.entity_id
_entity_poly.type
_entity_poly.pdbx_seq_one_letter_code
_entity_poly.pdbx_strand_id
1 'polypeptide(L)'
;MKLLKKIFKHKLKLPTTTSDNIIFNDLFPFNNNLDAIQVISHLLIYNYILNNPFLDYITQQIIINIQLDTWLPWWPSTQYLISLDQKKYLSFTTFTKALVKFAHMGFTFTPSFDTVIRGGNKAIIEQIPFNRNTLTSWKRHLLLFKDQLVNIDRIYVKEWKDINLNL
;
A
#
# COMPACT_ATOMS: atom_id res chain seq x y z
N MET A 1 -23.19 1.32 12.34
CA MET A 1 -22.84 1.74 13.73
C MET A 1 -23.66 1.09 14.85
N LYS A 2 -25.00 0.98 14.80
CA LYS A 2 -25.83 0.43 15.91
C LYS A 2 -25.36 -0.94 16.45
N LEU A 3 -24.96 -1.87 15.57
CA LEU A 3 -24.46 -3.19 15.97
C LEU A 3 -23.14 -3.07 16.76
N LEU A 4 -22.23 -2.23 16.28
CA LEU A 4 -20.93 -2.02 16.93
C LEU A 4 -21.08 -1.41 18.32
N LYS A 5 -21.98 -0.43 18.46
CA LYS A 5 -22.29 0.20 19.75
C LYS A 5 -22.84 -0.82 20.76
N LYS A 6 -23.70 -1.73 20.31
CA LYS A 6 -24.19 -2.85 21.13
C LYS A 6 -23.08 -3.81 21.53
N ILE A 7 -22.19 -4.18 20.62
CA ILE A 7 -21.02 -5.02 20.91
C ILE A 7 -20.11 -4.35 21.94
N PHE A 8 -19.85 -3.05 21.80
CA PHE A 8 -19.04 -2.28 22.74
C PHE A 8 -19.65 -2.25 24.14
N LYS A 9 -20.96 -1.96 24.23
CA LYS A 9 -21.71 -2.01 25.50
C LYS A 9 -21.63 -3.40 26.14
N HIS A 10 -21.84 -4.46 25.34
CA HIS A 10 -21.73 -5.84 25.82
C HIS A 10 -20.32 -6.17 26.32
N LYS A 11 -19.27 -5.80 25.58
CA LYS A 11 -17.85 -5.98 25.97
C LYS A 11 -17.51 -5.27 27.28
N LEU A 12 -18.05 -4.08 27.49
CA LEU A 12 -17.88 -3.27 28.70
C LEU A 12 -18.84 -3.66 29.83
N LYS A 13 -19.68 -4.69 29.64
CA LYS A 13 -20.74 -5.11 30.58
C LYS A 13 -21.71 -3.97 30.95
N LEU A 14 -21.95 -3.04 30.01
CA LEU A 14 -22.88 -1.94 30.18
C LEU A 14 -24.31 -2.35 29.81
N PRO A 15 -25.33 -1.88 30.54
CA PRO A 15 -26.73 -2.02 30.14
C PRO A 15 -26.97 -1.49 28.72
N THR A 16 -27.88 -2.12 27.98
CA THR A 16 -28.28 -1.66 26.64
C THR A 16 -28.94 -0.27 26.66
N THR A 17 -29.51 0.10 27.82
CA THR A 17 -30.14 1.40 28.12
C THR A 17 -29.16 2.54 28.34
N THR A 18 -27.87 2.27 28.57
CA THR A 18 -26.85 3.32 28.75
C THR A 18 -26.82 4.24 27.54
N SER A 19 -26.89 5.55 27.75
CA SER A 19 -26.89 6.53 26.65
C SER A 19 -25.64 6.39 25.79
N ASP A 20 -25.82 6.39 24.47
CA ASP A 20 -24.69 6.32 23.51
C ASP A 20 -23.71 7.47 23.75
N ASN A 21 -24.19 8.66 24.13
CA ASN A 21 -23.37 9.86 24.32
C ASN A 21 -22.36 9.72 25.47
N ILE A 22 -22.52 8.74 26.36
CA ILE A 22 -21.57 8.47 27.45
C ILE A 22 -20.33 7.72 26.91
N ILE A 23 -20.52 6.84 25.93
CA ILE A 23 -19.48 5.96 25.37
C ILE A 23 -18.86 6.58 24.11
N PHE A 24 -19.68 7.33 23.39
CA PHE A 24 -19.41 7.91 22.08
C PHE A 24 -19.49 9.44 22.20
N ASN A 25 -18.57 10.01 22.97
CA ASN A 25 -18.45 11.45 23.19
C ASN A 25 -17.30 12.05 22.38
N ASP A 26 -17.25 13.37 22.34
CA ASP A 26 -16.20 14.12 21.64
C ASP A 26 -14.81 13.98 22.30
N LEU A 27 -14.75 13.44 23.53
CA LEU A 27 -13.49 13.12 24.21
C LEU A 27 -12.83 11.87 23.61
N PHE A 28 -13.60 10.96 23.01
CA PHE A 28 -13.12 9.75 22.35
C PHE A 28 -13.69 9.62 20.94
N PRO A 29 -13.34 10.53 20.01
CA PRO A 29 -13.93 10.60 18.67
C PRO A 29 -13.67 9.33 17.85
N PHE A 30 -12.59 8.60 18.15
CA PHE A 30 -12.23 7.34 17.49
C PHE A 30 -13.22 6.20 17.77
N ASN A 31 -13.91 6.20 18.92
CA ASN A 31 -14.93 5.17 19.23
C ASN A 31 -16.11 5.20 18.25
N ASN A 32 -16.34 6.34 17.60
CA ASN A 32 -17.39 6.51 16.61
C ASN A 32 -16.99 6.03 15.21
N ASN A 33 -15.70 5.85 14.93
CA ASN A 33 -15.20 5.54 13.60
C ASN A 33 -14.58 4.13 13.56
N LEU A 34 -15.41 3.14 13.21
CA LEU A 34 -15.00 1.75 13.06
C LEU A 34 -13.80 1.61 12.11
N ASP A 35 -13.79 2.36 11.01
CA ASP A 35 -12.72 2.30 10.03
C ASP A 35 -11.40 2.76 10.65
N ALA A 36 -11.42 3.80 11.48
CA ALA A 36 -10.25 4.27 12.20
C ALA A 36 -9.73 3.24 13.20
N ILE A 37 -10.62 2.63 13.98
CA ILE A 37 -10.25 1.57 14.93
C ILE A 37 -9.63 0.38 14.20
N GLN A 38 -10.22 -0.04 13.08
CA GLN A 38 -9.69 -1.14 12.28
C GLN A 38 -8.32 -0.81 11.71
N VAL A 39 -8.10 0.40 11.20
CA VAL A 39 -6.78 0.80 10.70
C VAL A 39 -5.76 0.78 11.84
N ILE A 40 -6.06 1.40 12.99
CA ILE A 40 -5.17 1.42 14.15
C ILE A 40 -4.84 0.00 14.66
N SER A 41 -5.80 -0.93 14.66
CA SER A 41 -5.51 -2.31 15.08
C SER A 41 -4.55 -3.03 14.13
N HIS A 42 -4.64 -2.77 12.82
CA HIS A 42 -3.71 -3.34 11.84
C HIS A 42 -2.32 -2.71 11.94
N LEU A 43 -2.22 -1.43 12.32
CA LEU A 43 -0.95 -0.73 12.49
C LEU A 43 -0.04 -1.48 13.49
N LEU A 44 -0.59 -1.92 14.62
CA LEU A 44 0.17 -2.66 15.64
C LEU A 44 0.72 -3.98 15.11
N ILE A 45 -0.09 -4.71 14.32
CA ILE A 45 0.30 -5.99 13.73
C ILE A 45 1.45 -5.78 12.74
N TYR A 46 1.34 -4.79 11.86
CA TYR A 46 2.39 -4.51 10.89
C TYR A 46 3.64 -3.94 11.54
N ASN A 47 3.52 -3.14 12.60
CA ASN A 47 4.67 -2.68 13.36
C ASN A 47 5.42 -3.87 14.00
N TYR A 48 4.71 -4.88 14.48
CA TYR A 48 5.34 -6.11 14.98
C TYR A 48 6.04 -6.88 13.85
N ILE A 49 5.38 -7.08 12.71
CA ILE A 49 5.96 -7.82 11.57
C ILE A 49 7.23 -7.13 11.06
N LEU A 50 7.17 -5.82 10.86
CA LEU A 50 8.26 -5.05 10.27
C LEU A 50 9.49 -4.90 11.16
N ASN A 51 9.32 -5.00 12.49
CA ASN A 51 10.42 -4.82 13.45
C ASN A 51 10.88 -6.14 14.12
N ASN A 52 10.37 -7.29 13.68
CA ASN A 52 10.76 -8.58 14.23
C ASN A 52 11.90 -9.21 13.41
N PRO A 53 13.09 -9.45 13.99
CA PRO A 53 14.25 -9.99 13.26
C PRO A 53 14.01 -11.39 12.68
N PHE A 54 13.10 -12.17 13.25
CA PHE A 54 12.75 -13.49 12.73
C PHE A 54 11.85 -13.42 11.49
N LEU A 55 11.30 -12.25 11.16
CA LEU A 55 10.38 -12.02 10.05
C LEU A 55 11.01 -11.17 8.94
N ASP A 56 12.32 -10.94 8.95
CA ASP A 56 13.02 -10.06 7.99
C ASP A 56 12.75 -10.44 6.53
N TYR A 57 12.77 -11.73 6.18
CA TYR A 57 12.44 -12.18 4.82
C TYR A 57 11.00 -11.84 4.41
N ILE A 58 10.06 -11.93 5.35
CA ILE A 58 8.66 -11.58 5.11
C ILE A 58 8.55 -10.06 4.93
N THR A 59 9.24 -9.29 5.78
CA THR A 59 9.31 -7.82 5.70
C THR A 59 9.86 -7.37 4.35
N GLN A 60 10.96 -7.97 3.88
CA GLN A 60 11.54 -7.68 2.56
C GLN A 60 10.55 -7.98 1.44
N GLN A 61 9.90 -9.15 1.46
CA GLN A 61 8.91 -9.52 0.46
C GLN A 61 7.72 -8.56 0.44
N ILE A 62 7.25 -8.14 1.62
CA ILE A 62 6.17 -7.17 1.76
C ILE A 62 6.55 -5.83 1.12
N ILE A 63 7.76 -5.34 1.40
CA ILE A 63 8.26 -4.07 0.85
C ILE A 63 8.40 -4.14 -0.67
N ILE A 64 8.98 -5.22 -1.19
CA ILE A 64 9.09 -5.45 -2.65
C ILE A 64 7.69 -5.50 -3.28
N ASN A 65 6.74 -6.20 -2.66
CA ASN A 65 5.37 -6.27 -3.19
C ASN A 65 4.69 -4.89 -3.25
N ILE A 66 4.94 -4.00 -2.28
CA ILE A 66 4.43 -2.62 -2.33
C ILE A 66 5.00 -1.87 -3.52
N GLN A 67 6.31 -1.99 -3.75
CA GLN A 67 6.99 -1.36 -4.88
C GLN A 67 6.45 -1.87 -6.22
N LEU A 68 6.22 -3.17 -6.34
CA LEU A 68 5.60 -3.80 -7.52
C LEU A 68 4.11 -3.43 -7.68
N ASP A 69 3.38 -3.21 -6.58
CA ASP A 69 1.98 -2.75 -6.62
C ASP A 69 1.89 -1.30 -7.08
N THR A 70 2.81 -0.45 -6.61
CA THR A 70 2.86 0.99 -6.91
C THR A 70 3.66 1.34 -8.16
N TRP A 71 4.31 0.34 -8.78
CA TRP A 71 5.20 0.49 -9.93
C TRP A 71 6.29 1.53 -9.67
N LEU A 72 6.84 1.54 -8.44
CA LEU A 72 7.92 2.42 -8.03
C LEU A 72 9.20 1.64 -7.79
N PRO A 73 10.36 2.19 -8.17
CA PRO A 73 11.64 1.51 -7.94
C PRO A 73 12.25 1.89 -6.60
N TRP A 74 11.68 2.84 -5.86
CA TRP A 74 12.06 3.21 -4.50
C TRP A 74 10.83 3.16 -3.58
N TRP A 75 11.06 3.25 -2.28
CA TRP A 75 9.96 3.28 -1.31
C TRP A 75 9.03 4.48 -1.50
N PRO A 76 7.71 4.30 -1.62
CA PRO A 76 6.77 5.40 -1.83
C PRO A 76 6.81 6.41 -0.69
N SER A 77 6.87 7.70 -1.02
CA SER A 77 6.73 8.77 -0.02
C SER A 77 5.28 8.85 0.48
N THR A 78 5.09 9.35 1.70
CA THR A 78 3.76 9.56 2.28
C THR A 78 2.90 10.46 1.39
N GLN A 79 3.49 11.52 0.83
CA GLN A 79 2.78 12.44 -0.08
C GLN A 79 2.31 11.73 -1.35
N TYR A 80 3.16 10.87 -1.92
CA TYR A 80 2.79 10.06 -3.08
C TYR A 80 1.61 9.15 -2.75
N LEU A 81 1.67 8.42 -1.63
CA LEU A 81 0.59 7.52 -1.19
C LEU A 81 -0.76 8.22 -1.00
N ILE A 82 -0.75 9.45 -0.46
CA ILE A 82 -1.97 10.26 -0.26
C ILE A 82 -2.56 10.70 -1.61
N SER A 83 -1.71 11.05 -2.58
CA SER A 83 -2.12 11.51 -3.91
C SER A 83 -2.43 10.39 -4.91
N LEU A 84 -2.28 9.13 -4.50
CA LEU A 84 -2.30 7.99 -5.40
C LEU A 84 -3.71 7.71 -5.93
N ASP A 85 -3.86 7.68 -7.26
CA ASP A 85 -5.09 7.23 -7.92
C ASP A 85 -5.12 5.71 -8.04
N GLN A 86 -5.78 5.05 -7.08
CA GLN A 86 -5.86 3.58 -7.01
C GLN A 86 -6.50 2.94 -8.24
N LYS A 87 -7.28 3.69 -9.03
CA LYS A 87 -7.94 3.15 -10.24
C LYS A 87 -6.97 2.90 -11.39
N LYS A 88 -5.80 3.56 -11.38
CA LYS A 88 -4.78 3.38 -12.42
C LYS A 88 -4.03 2.06 -12.28
N TYR A 89 -4.01 1.48 -11.08
CA TYR A 89 -3.20 0.31 -10.78
C TYR A 89 -4.01 -0.98 -10.74
N LEU A 90 -3.30 -2.11 -10.81
CA LEU A 90 -3.87 -3.40 -10.47
C LEU A 90 -4.27 -3.46 -9.00
N SER A 91 -5.10 -4.44 -8.66
CA SER A 91 -5.57 -4.62 -7.28
C SER A 91 -4.38 -4.75 -6.32
N PHE A 92 -4.29 -3.79 -5.41
CA PHE A 92 -3.30 -3.77 -4.34
C PHE A 92 -3.44 -4.95 -3.38
N THR A 93 -2.29 -5.42 -2.90
CA THR A 93 -2.24 -6.32 -1.75
C THR A 93 -2.83 -5.68 -0.51
N THR A 94 -3.20 -6.50 0.48
CA THR A 94 -3.81 -6.03 1.74
C THR A 94 -2.93 -5.00 2.43
N PHE A 95 -1.60 -5.21 2.43
CA PHE A 95 -0.69 -4.30 3.08
C PHE A 95 -0.52 -2.98 2.31
N THR A 96 -0.45 -3.00 0.97
CA THR A 96 -0.42 -1.75 0.18
C THR A 96 -1.68 -0.92 0.42
N LYS A 97 -2.86 -1.55 0.53
CA LYS A 97 -4.10 -0.85 0.91
C LYS A 97 -4.03 -0.27 2.32
N ALA A 98 -3.51 -1.04 3.27
CA ALA A 98 -3.32 -0.58 4.64
C ALA A 98 -2.34 0.61 4.70
N LEU A 99 -1.24 0.55 3.94
CA LEU A 99 -0.23 1.60 3.84
C LEU A 99 -0.82 2.93 3.35
N VAL A 100 -1.67 2.91 2.32
CA VAL A 100 -2.37 4.11 1.85
C VAL A 100 -3.29 4.66 2.96
N LYS A 101 -4.04 3.81 3.66
CA LYS A 101 -4.88 4.24 4.80
C LYS A 101 -4.05 4.81 5.96
N PHE A 102 -2.90 4.23 6.25
CA PHE A 102 -1.97 4.72 7.27
C PHE A 102 -1.45 6.11 6.90
N ALA A 103 -1.07 6.32 5.64
CA ALA A 103 -0.62 7.62 5.15
C ALA A 103 -1.71 8.71 5.31
N HIS A 104 -2.97 8.40 5.00
CA HIS A 104 -4.10 9.32 5.24
C HIS A 104 -4.34 9.64 6.71
N MET A 105 -3.90 8.78 7.64
CA MET A 105 -3.95 9.01 9.09
C MET A 105 -2.69 9.68 9.65
N GLY A 106 -1.71 10.00 8.80
CA GLY A 106 -0.45 10.63 9.21
C GLY A 106 0.61 9.67 9.72
N PHE A 107 0.43 8.36 9.58
CA PHE A 107 1.47 7.38 9.91
C PHE A 107 2.45 7.21 8.75
N THR A 108 3.74 7.12 9.10
CA THR A 108 4.84 6.96 8.15
C THR A 108 5.62 5.68 8.42
N PHE A 109 6.01 5.00 7.36
CA PHE A 109 6.85 3.80 7.42
C PHE A 109 8.13 4.05 6.64
N THR A 110 9.25 3.61 7.19
CA THR A 110 10.57 3.73 6.57
C THR A 110 11.24 2.36 6.59
N PRO A 111 11.60 1.80 5.43
CA PRO A 111 12.36 0.55 5.36
C PRO A 111 13.71 0.68 6.05
N SER A 112 14.16 -0.41 6.69
CA SER A 112 15.47 -0.50 7.35
C SER A 112 16.62 -0.86 6.39
N PHE A 113 16.31 -1.14 5.12
CA PHE A 113 17.28 -1.55 4.10
C PHE A 113 17.08 -0.76 2.79
N ASP A 114 18.06 -0.86 1.89
CA ASP A 114 17.99 -0.20 0.58
C ASP A 114 16.91 -0.85 -0.30
N THR A 115 15.91 -0.05 -0.66
CA THR A 115 14.78 -0.49 -1.49
C THR A 115 14.94 -0.12 -2.96
N VAL A 116 16.06 0.49 -3.37
CA VAL A 116 16.24 0.97 -4.73
C VAL A 116 16.41 -0.19 -5.72
N ILE A 117 15.42 -0.38 -6.60
CA ILE A 117 15.51 -1.23 -7.77
C ILE A 117 16.41 -0.53 -8.79
N ARG A 118 17.53 -1.18 -9.16
CA ARG A 118 18.48 -0.62 -10.13
C ARG A 118 18.02 -0.87 -11.56
N GLY A 119 17.98 0.20 -12.36
CA GLY A 119 17.61 0.16 -13.78
C GLY A 119 16.11 0.15 -13.97
N GLY A 120 15.45 1.31 -13.88
CA GLY A 120 14.00 1.40 -14.01
C GLY A 120 13.39 2.50 -13.17
N ASN A 121 13.47 3.76 -13.61
CA ASN A 121 12.93 4.94 -12.93
C ASN A 121 11.62 5.45 -13.52
N LYS A 122 11.28 5.08 -14.76
CA LYS A 122 10.08 5.58 -15.45
C LYS A 122 9.05 4.47 -15.58
N ALA A 123 8.05 4.48 -14.71
CA ALA A 123 6.95 3.52 -14.74
C ALA A 123 6.19 3.62 -16.08
N ILE A 124 6.04 2.48 -16.76
CA ILE A 124 5.38 2.45 -18.08
C ILE A 124 3.92 2.91 -17.96
N ILE A 125 3.26 2.57 -16.86
CA ILE A 125 1.85 2.87 -16.57
C ILE A 125 1.49 4.37 -16.58
N GLU A 126 2.49 5.26 -16.44
CA GLU A 126 2.28 6.71 -16.44
C GLU A 126 2.16 7.32 -17.85
N GLN A 127 2.59 6.60 -18.90
CA GLN A 127 2.75 7.19 -20.23
C GLN A 127 1.53 7.00 -21.13
N ILE A 128 0.80 5.88 -21.00
CA ILE A 128 -0.32 5.53 -21.88
C ILE A 128 -1.37 4.76 -21.06
N PRO A 129 -2.68 4.95 -21.29
CA PRO A 129 -3.70 4.12 -20.66
C PRO A 129 -3.61 2.66 -21.17
N PHE A 130 -3.41 1.71 -20.26
CA PHE A 130 -3.37 0.28 -20.58
C PHE A 130 -4.60 -0.44 -20.06
N ASN A 131 -5.03 -1.48 -20.77
CA ASN A 131 -6.08 -2.36 -20.27
C ASN A 131 -5.55 -3.24 -19.12
N ARG A 132 -6.47 -3.75 -18.29
CA ARG A 132 -6.12 -4.55 -17.11
C ARG A 132 -5.34 -5.84 -17.46
N ASN A 133 -5.62 -6.46 -18.60
CA ASN A 133 -4.99 -7.71 -19.04
C ASN A 133 -3.52 -7.50 -19.46
N THR A 134 -3.25 -6.37 -20.11
CA THR A 134 -1.90 -5.95 -20.48
C THR A 134 -1.10 -5.66 -19.22
N LEU A 135 -1.67 -4.92 -18.25
CA LEU A 135 -1.00 -4.65 -16.97
C LEU A 135 -0.70 -5.91 -16.16
N THR A 136 -1.62 -6.88 -16.09
CA THR A 136 -1.36 -8.16 -15.40
C THR A 136 -0.29 -8.98 -16.11
N SER A 137 -0.31 -9.02 -17.44
CA SER A 137 0.72 -9.68 -18.24
C SER A 137 2.09 -9.05 -17.97
N TRP A 138 2.21 -7.73 -18.05
CA TRP A 138 3.47 -7.02 -17.84
C TRP A 138 4.00 -7.18 -16.42
N LYS A 139 3.15 -7.07 -15.41
CA LYS A 139 3.54 -7.32 -14.02
C LYS A 139 4.06 -8.75 -13.83
N ARG A 140 3.43 -9.75 -14.46
CA ARG A 140 3.89 -11.15 -14.44
C ARG A 140 5.25 -11.33 -15.12
N HIS A 141 5.54 -10.56 -16.17
CA HIS A 141 6.83 -10.57 -16.87
C HIS A 141 7.84 -9.56 -16.29
N LEU A 142 7.52 -8.91 -15.16
CA LEU A 142 8.34 -7.88 -14.51
C LEU A 142 8.70 -6.69 -15.43
N LEU A 143 7.86 -6.41 -16.43
CA LEU A 143 8.00 -5.28 -17.35
C LEU A 143 7.28 -4.06 -16.76
N LEU A 144 7.94 -3.37 -15.83
CA LEU A 144 7.32 -2.26 -15.08
C LEU A 144 7.88 -0.91 -15.50
N PHE A 145 9.16 -0.85 -15.83
CA PHE A 145 9.87 0.38 -16.13
C PHE A 145 10.36 0.41 -17.57
N LYS A 146 10.28 1.58 -18.20
CA LYS A 146 10.75 1.78 -19.57
C LYS A 146 12.25 1.55 -19.68
N ASP A 147 12.96 1.89 -18.62
CA ASP A 147 14.40 1.89 -18.53
C ASP A 147 14.97 0.67 -17.80
N GLN A 148 14.24 -0.44 -17.83
CA GLN A 148 14.64 -1.69 -17.18
C GLN A 148 15.62 -2.55 -18.00
N LEU A 149 15.82 -2.23 -19.27
CA LEU A 149 16.72 -2.95 -20.17
C LEU A 149 17.89 -2.05 -20.53
N VAL A 150 18.83 -1.88 -19.62
CA VAL A 150 20.04 -1.09 -19.83
C VAL A 150 21.25 -1.97 -19.58
N ASN A 151 22.23 -1.92 -20.48
CA ASN A 151 23.50 -2.62 -20.29
C ASN A 151 24.26 -1.95 -19.14
N ILE A 152 25.36 -2.55 -18.70
CA ILE A 152 26.26 -2.03 -17.64
C ILE A 152 26.65 -0.56 -17.87
N ASP A 153 26.76 -0.13 -19.13
CA ASP A 153 27.09 1.24 -19.53
C ASP A 153 25.88 2.20 -19.53
N ARG A 154 24.72 1.77 -19.01
CA ARG A 154 23.43 2.50 -19.04
C ARG A 154 22.93 2.84 -20.45
N ILE A 155 23.32 2.05 -21.45
CA ILE A 155 22.77 2.08 -22.81
C ILE A 155 21.62 1.09 -22.92
N TYR A 156 20.46 1.50 -23.44
CA TYR A 156 19.31 0.60 -23.56
C TYR A 156 19.66 -0.63 -24.41
N VAL A 157 19.48 -1.83 -23.84
CA VAL A 157 19.67 -3.12 -24.52
C VAL A 157 18.62 -3.31 -25.60
N LYS A 158 17.40 -2.82 -25.37
CA LYS A 158 16.31 -2.67 -26.35
C LYS A 158 15.45 -1.46 -25.98
N GLU A 159 15.08 -0.64 -26.96
CA GLU A 159 14.18 0.50 -26.77
C GLU A 159 12.71 0.05 -26.77
N TRP A 160 11.81 0.86 -26.21
CA TRP A 160 10.36 0.56 -26.19
C TRP A 160 9.80 0.27 -27.59
N LYS A 161 10.33 0.92 -28.63
CA LYS A 161 9.98 0.70 -30.04
C LYS A 161 10.31 -0.72 -30.53
N ASP A 162 11.31 -1.37 -29.94
CA ASP A 162 11.76 -2.72 -30.30
C ASP A 162 10.97 -3.82 -29.55
N ILE A 163 10.24 -3.42 -28.50
CA ILE A 163 9.42 -4.30 -27.65
C ILE A 163 7.95 -4.20 -28.06
N ASN A 164 7.50 -2.99 -28.42
CA ASN A 164 6.15 -2.70 -28.82
C ASN A 164 5.94 -2.95 -30.33
N LEU A 165 6.03 -4.21 -30.76
CA LEU A 165 5.90 -4.60 -32.16
C LEU A 165 4.45 -4.62 -32.68
N ASN A 166 3.46 -4.12 -31.93
CA ASN A 166 2.04 -4.10 -32.35
C ASN A 166 1.28 -2.85 -31.86
N LEU A 167 1.75 -1.66 -32.24
CA LEU A 167 0.94 -0.44 -32.37
C LEU A 167 1.37 0.32 -33.64
#